data_AF-A0A150P2R2-F1
#
_entry.id   AF-A0A150P2R2-F1
#
_cell.length_a   1.000
_cell.length_b   1.000
_cell.length_c   1.000
_cell.angle_alpha   90.00
_cell.angle_beta   90.00
_cell.angle_gamma   90.00
#
_symmetry.space_group_name_H-M   'P 1'
#
loop_
_entity.id
_entity.type
_entity.pdbx_description
1 polymer ?
#
loop_
_entity_poly.entity_id
_entity_poly.type
_entity_poly.pdbx_seq_one_letter_code
_entity_poly.pdbx_strand_id
1 'polypeptide(L)'
;MNPAPLVPPGDPLVVGTSGMPVLYSTLGAYFQLESLTPEDVEVLEAVNGLVKDWFGEELRWTGTSVFHNVRPFAPDDLELISCHALQLARGSPVAGAPPDVLLTYAQEDAARIDEFEVAMHGGPESGSPWPYAYRFYAIIPEFKPQAHFSSAAMLRITVPDRWPLDDFLRRVSAIAATLRLRWGAAGFMYSGWEYYQYNTTQRAVYAHARRFPGYDTGYYDRPMLEWHGALRTVNWLTFLGPELAAALKARGSPLRSTPRVQVVPAGANVMLRAGETPERGDTNRLYLPRAYVEADEMIRPVRARSCLNFGRPWTEQSTQDWLQRFEKRLRP
;
A
#
# COMPACT_ATOMS: atom_id res chain seq x y z
N MET A 1 -10.27 -17.81 -11.89
CA MET A 1 -9.33 -17.70 -13.05
C MET A 1 -8.33 -18.85 -12.95
N ASN A 2 -7.66 -19.29 -14.04
CA ASN A 2 -6.55 -20.24 -13.88
C ASN A 2 -5.44 -19.57 -13.03
N PRO A 3 -4.80 -20.31 -12.09
CA PRO A 3 -3.70 -19.76 -11.29
C PRO A 3 -2.60 -19.28 -12.23
N ALA A 4 -2.09 -18.08 -11.98
CA ALA A 4 -1.02 -17.53 -12.80
C ALA A 4 0.27 -18.37 -12.60
N PRO A 5 1.05 -18.62 -13.66
CA PRO A 5 2.31 -19.34 -13.52
C PRO A 5 3.23 -18.56 -12.57
N LEU A 6 3.91 -19.31 -11.69
CA LEU A 6 4.86 -18.74 -10.74
C LEU A 6 6.00 -18.05 -11.48
N VAL A 7 6.19 -16.77 -11.15
CA VAL A 7 7.29 -15.96 -11.66
C VAL A 7 8.35 -15.96 -10.57
N PRO A 8 9.56 -16.51 -10.79
CA PRO A 8 10.53 -16.55 -9.72
C PRO A 8 10.96 -15.12 -9.30
N PRO A 9 11.58 -14.92 -8.14
CA PRO A 9 12.13 -13.61 -7.79
C PRO A 9 13.21 -13.17 -8.79
N GLY A 10 13.33 -11.87 -9.05
CA GLY A 10 14.48 -11.31 -9.77
C GLY A 10 15.73 -11.27 -8.88
N ASP A 11 16.82 -10.69 -9.37
CA ASP A 11 18.00 -10.48 -8.55
C ASP A 11 17.68 -9.51 -7.40
N PRO A 12 18.13 -9.80 -6.16
CA PRO A 12 17.96 -8.87 -5.06
C PRO A 12 18.73 -7.58 -5.31
N LEU A 13 18.13 -6.44 -4.95
CA LEU A 13 18.81 -5.14 -4.97
C LEU A 13 19.95 -5.08 -3.96
N VAL A 14 19.79 -5.77 -2.83
CA VAL A 14 20.80 -5.88 -1.78
C VAL A 14 20.83 -7.28 -1.21
N VAL A 15 22.05 -7.81 -1.05
CA VAL A 15 22.35 -9.05 -0.33
C VAL A 15 23.11 -8.70 0.94
N GLY A 16 22.69 -9.28 2.06
CA GLY A 16 23.28 -9.07 3.37
C GLY A 16 24.63 -9.78 3.52
N THR A 17 25.30 -9.53 4.63
CA THR A 17 26.60 -10.15 4.94
C THR A 17 26.54 -11.68 5.06
N SER A 18 25.38 -12.25 5.37
CA SER A 18 25.13 -13.68 5.40
C SER A 18 24.90 -14.31 4.02
N GLY A 19 24.93 -13.52 2.95
CA GLY A 19 24.55 -13.98 1.60
C GLY A 19 23.03 -14.03 1.37
N MET A 20 22.23 -13.70 2.39
CA MET A 20 20.77 -13.68 2.27
C MET A 20 20.27 -12.37 1.61
N PRO A 21 19.30 -12.43 0.69
CA PRO A 21 18.61 -11.26 0.17
C PRO A 21 18.05 -10.38 1.29
N VAL A 22 18.17 -9.06 1.14
CA VAL A 22 17.61 -8.05 2.07
C VAL A 22 16.46 -7.28 1.44
N LEU A 23 16.60 -6.99 0.14
CA LEU A 23 15.70 -6.10 -0.59
C LEU A 23 15.55 -6.58 -2.03
N TYR A 24 14.31 -6.67 -2.48
CA TYR A 24 13.96 -6.91 -3.87
C TYR A 24 13.31 -5.68 -4.50
N SER A 25 13.56 -5.53 -5.78
CA SER A 25 12.73 -4.71 -6.67
C SER A 25 11.42 -5.47 -6.95
N THR A 26 10.30 -4.78 -6.87
CA THR A 26 8.97 -5.37 -7.13
C THR A 26 8.11 -4.48 -8.00
N LEU A 27 7.10 -5.10 -8.63
CA LEU A 27 5.90 -4.39 -8.99
C LEU A 27 4.93 -4.50 -7.81
N GLY A 28 4.35 -3.38 -7.41
CA GLY A 28 3.47 -3.34 -6.26
C GLY A 28 2.38 -2.30 -6.36
N ALA A 29 1.35 -2.48 -5.56
CA ALA A 29 0.26 -1.55 -5.38
C ALA A 29 0.11 -1.22 -3.89
N TYR A 30 -0.18 0.04 -3.61
CA TYR A 30 -0.51 0.57 -2.30
C TYR A 30 -1.84 1.32 -2.42
N PHE A 31 -2.79 0.96 -1.57
CA PHE A 31 -4.13 1.52 -1.55
C PHE A 31 -4.42 2.05 -0.16
N GLN A 32 -4.67 3.36 -0.06
CA GLN A 32 -5.24 3.97 1.13
C GLN A 32 -6.76 3.90 1.00
N LEU A 33 -7.41 3.21 1.93
CA LEU A 33 -8.85 3.00 1.94
C LEU A 33 -9.54 4.19 2.60
N GLU A 34 -10.79 4.44 2.21
CA GLU A 34 -11.72 5.23 3.02
C GLU A 34 -11.84 4.64 4.43
N SER A 35 -12.35 5.43 5.38
CA SER A 35 -12.65 4.90 6.72
C SER A 35 -13.54 3.67 6.61
N LEU A 36 -13.08 2.56 7.20
CA LEU A 36 -13.78 1.29 7.10
C LEU A 36 -15.12 1.35 7.80
N THR A 37 -16.14 0.78 7.17
CA THR A 37 -17.47 0.55 7.74
C THR A 37 -17.80 -0.93 7.68
N PRO A 38 -18.75 -1.44 8.49
CA PRO A 38 -19.19 -2.84 8.38
C PRO A 38 -19.74 -3.23 7.00
N GLU A 39 -20.09 -2.28 6.12
CA GLU A 39 -20.50 -2.56 4.74
C GLU A 39 -19.30 -2.98 3.85
N ASP A 40 -18.07 -2.72 4.29
CA ASP A 40 -16.86 -3.02 3.53
C ASP A 40 -16.42 -4.50 3.65
N VAL A 41 -17.12 -5.32 4.43
CA VAL A 41 -16.81 -6.74 4.62
C VAL A 41 -16.83 -7.49 3.29
N GLU A 42 -17.94 -7.39 2.55
CA GLU A 42 -18.11 -8.06 1.26
C GLU A 42 -17.09 -7.54 0.23
N VAL A 43 -16.76 -6.25 0.31
CA VAL A 43 -15.74 -5.60 -0.54
C VAL A 43 -14.36 -6.18 -0.27
N LEU A 44 -13.96 -6.30 1.00
CA LEU A 44 -12.68 -6.85 1.42
C LEU A 44 -12.59 -8.35 1.12
N GLU A 45 -13.67 -9.11 1.30
CA GLU A 45 -13.75 -10.53 0.91
C GLU A 45 -13.55 -10.72 -0.60
N ALA A 46 -14.20 -9.89 -1.41
CA ALA A 46 -14.01 -9.93 -2.87
C ALA A 46 -12.55 -9.65 -3.25
N VAL A 47 -11.91 -8.67 -2.61
CA VAL A 47 -10.48 -8.34 -2.85
C VAL A 47 -9.57 -9.47 -2.37
N ASN A 48 -9.84 -10.06 -1.21
CA ASN A 48 -9.12 -11.23 -0.71
C ASN A 48 -9.21 -12.41 -1.69
N GLY A 49 -10.40 -12.63 -2.27
CA GLY A 49 -10.60 -13.60 -3.35
C GLY A 49 -9.73 -13.31 -4.58
N LEU A 50 -9.64 -12.05 -5.03
CA LEU A 50 -8.78 -11.65 -6.14
C LEU A 50 -7.29 -11.87 -5.85
N VAL A 51 -6.83 -11.59 -4.63
CA VAL A 51 -5.43 -11.81 -4.21
C VAL A 51 -5.13 -13.31 -4.11
N LYS A 52 -6.04 -14.10 -3.53
CA LYS A 52 -5.93 -15.56 -3.47
C LYS A 52 -5.81 -16.17 -4.87
N ASP A 53 -6.68 -15.77 -5.80
CA ASP A 53 -6.65 -16.18 -7.21
C ASP A 53 -5.39 -15.71 -7.96
N TRP A 54 -4.67 -14.71 -7.42
CA TRP A 54 -3.46 -14.18 -8.04
C TRP A 54 -2.22 -14.98 -7.66
N PHE A 55 -1.92 -15.10 -6.37
CA PHE A 55 -0.72 -15.79 -5.90
C PHE A 55 -0.90 -16.36 -4.48
N GLY A 56 -2.13 -16.67 -4.05
CA GLY A 56 -2.43 -17.14 -2.70
C GLY A 56 -1.60 -18.35 -2.25
N GLU A 57 -1.27 -19.26 -3.18
CA GLU A 57 -0.41 -20.43 -2.89
C GLU A 57 1.04 -20.06 -2.54
N GLU A 58 1.51 -18.88 -2.92
CA GLU A 58 2.83 -18.37 -2.58
C GLU A 58 2.84 -17.68 -1.22
N LEU A 59 1.69 -17.23 -0.71
CA LEU A 59 1.65 -16.52 0.57
C LEU A 59 2.05 -17.47 1.71
N ARG A 60 2.88 -16.97 2.61
CA ARG A 60 3.16 -17.57 3.92
C ARG A 60 2.86 -16.50 4.96
N TRP A 61 2.36 -16.88 6.14
CA TRP A 61 2.28 -15.89 7.20
C TRP A 61 3.67 -15.44 7.59
N THR A 62 3.79 -14.16 7.91
CA THR A 62 5.00 -13.63 8.52
C THR A 62 4.71 -12.72 9.71
N GLY A 63 3.49 -12.18 9.82
CA GLY A 63 3.05 -11.48 11.02
C GLY A 63 1.56 -11.16 11.04
N THR A 64 0.99 -11.10 12.22
CA THR A 64 -0.36 -10.56 12.47
C THR A 64 -0.38 -9.97 13.87
N SER A 65 -1.19 -8.92 14.06
CA SER A 65 -1.40 -8.34 15.39
C SER A 65 -2.10 -9.29 16.36
N VAL A 66 -2.77 -10.35 15.87
CA VAL A 66 -3.63 -11.24 16.68
C VAL A 66 -2.94 -12.57 17.03
N PHE A 67 -2.05 -13.09 16.17
CA PHE A 67 -1.33 -14.34 16.44
C PHE A 67 0.17 -14.10 16.63
N HIS A 68 0.72 -14.58 17.74
CA HIS A 68 2.15 -14.45 18.05
C HIS A 68 3.04 -15.53 17.42
N ASN A 69 2.46 -16.49 16.67
CA ASN A 69 3.20 -17.59 16.03
C ASN A 69 2.99 -17.59 14.52
N VAL A 70 4.10 -17.55 13.79
CA VAL A 70 4.12 -17.67 12.32
C VAL A 70 3.76 -19.09 11.90
N ARG A 71 2.79 -19.25 10.98
CA ARG A 71 2.31 -20.56 10.48
C ARG A 71 2.13 -20.60 8.95
N PRO A 72 2.01 -21.78 8.32
CA PRO A 72 1.62 -21.84 6.91
C PRO A 72 0.29 -21.11 6.68
N PHE A 73 0.20 -20.41 5.55
CA PHE A 73 -1.02 -19.72 5.12
C PHE A 73 -2.13 -20.73 4.83
N ALA A 74 -3.30 -20.49 5.41
CA ALA A 74 -4.56 -21.11 5.04
C ALA A 74 -5.46 -20.04 4.40
N PRO A 75 -6.26 -20.37 3.37
CA PRO A 75 -7.09 -19.37 2.70
C PRO A 75 -8.00 -18.53 3.60
N ASP A 76 -8.56 -19.16 4.64
CA ASP A 76 -9.48 -18.53 5.60
C ASP A 76 -8.79 -17.46 6.45
N ASP A 77 -7.46 -17.42 6.42
CA ASP A 77 -6.66 -16.41 7.13
C ASP A 77 -6.86 -14.99 6.58
N LEU A 78 -7.30 -14.86 5.33
CA LEU A 78 -7.65 -13.56 4.76
C LEU A 78 -8.93 -12.99 5.38
N GLU A 79 -9.77 -13.81 6.00
CA GLU A 79 -10.99 -13.35 6.71
C GLU A 79 -10.66 -12.41 7.86
N LEU A 80 -9.45 -12.49 8.45
CA LEU A 80 -9.01 -11.54 9.47
C LEU A 80 -9.06 -10.09 8.98
N ILE A 81 -8.83 -9.87 7.69
CA ILE A 81 -8.88 -8.54 7.07
C ILE A 81 -10.33 -8.06 6.97
N SER A 82 -11.25 -8.90 6.46
CA SER A 82 -12.66 -8.51 6.29
C SER A 82 -13.39 -8.42 7.64
N CYS A 83 -13.11 -9.32 8.58
CA CYS A 83 -13.69 -9.30 9.92
C CYS A 83 -13.32 -8.03 10.72
N HIS A 84 -12.18 -7.39 10.44
CA HIS A 84 -11.81 -6.14 11.10
C HIS A 84 -12.87 -5.04 10.90
N ALA A 85 -13.47 -4.96 9.72
CA ALA A 85 -14.55 -4.01 9.43
C ALA A 85 -15.81 -4.24 10.31
N LEU A 86 -16.16 -5.50 10.60
CA LEU A 86 -17.24 -5.83 11.54
C LEU A 86 -16.90 -5.46 12.98
N GLN A 87 -15.63 -5.63 13.38
CA GLN A 87 -15.19 -5.33 14.74
C GLN A 87 -15.29 -3.83 15.06
N LEU A 88 -15.06 -2.96 14.08
CA LEU A 88 -15.19 -1.50 14.23
C LEU A 88 -16.64 -1.03 14.48
N ALA A 89 -17.63 -1.82 14.03
CA ALA A 89 -19.04 -1.51 14.20
C ALA A 89 -19.55 -1.74 15.63
N ARG A 90 -18.88 -2.60 16.39
CA ARG A 90 -19.26 -2.95 17.76
C ARG A 90 -18.69 -1.88 18.71
N GLY A 91 -19.49 -0.93 19.18
CA GLY A 91 -19.07 0.04 20.20
C GLY A 91 -18.71 -0.62 21.54
N SER A 92 -17.97 0.10 22.42
CA SER A 92 -17.57 -0.35 23.78
C SER A 92 -18.72 -1.06 24.52
N PRO A 93 -18.43 -2.10 25.33
CA PRO A 93 -19.50 -2.83 25.99
C PRO A 93 -20.21 -1.88 26.95
N VAL A 94 -21.55 -1.92 26.95
CA VAL A 94 -22.36 -1.12 27.87
C VAL A 94 -22.07 -1.58 29.30
N ALA A 95 -21.91 -0.63 30.23
CA ALA A 95 -21.73 -0.94 31.64
C ALA A 95 -22.86 -1.85 32.15
N GLY A 96 -22.50 -3.03 32.69
CA GLY A 96 -23.46 -4.04 33.17
C GLY A 96 -23.72 -5.21 32.23
N ALA A 97 -22.95 -5.37 31.14
CA ALA A 97 -23.05 -6.55 30.29
C ALA A 97 -22.74 -7.86 31.06
N PRO A 98 -23.39 -8.98 30.71
CA PRO A 98 -23.12 -10.30 31.31
C PRO A 98 -21.64 -10.70 31.20
N PRO A 99 -21.08 -11.48 32.16
CA PRO A 99 -19.67 -11.87 32.17
C PRO A 99 -19.20 -12.62 30.91
N ASP A 100 -20.06 -13.44 30.30
CA ASP A 100 -19.80 -14.15 29.04
C ASP A 100 -19.74 -13.21 27.83
N VAL A 101 -20.58 -12.17 27.82
CA VAL A 101 -20.51 -11.08 26.85
C VAL A 101 -19.23 -10.29 27.05
N LEU A 102 -18.86 -9.96 28.29
CA LEU A 102 -17.59 -9.28 28.60
C LEU A 102 -16.36 -10.13 28.24
N LEU A 103 -16.42 -11.45 28.37
CA LEU A 103 -15.32 -12.36 28.00
C LEU A 103 -15.14 -12.44 26.49
N THR A 104 -16.26 -12.60 25.75
CA THR A 104 -16.28 -12.56 24.28
C THR A 104 -15.77 -11.20 23.81
N TYR A 105 -16.22 -10.13 24.47
CA TYR A 105 -15.76 -8.79 24.20
C TYR A 105 -14.26 -8.65 24.45
N ALA A 106 -13.72 -9.13 25.57
CA ALA A 106 -12.29 -9.05 25.87
C ALA A 106 -11.42 -9.82 24.85
N GLN A 107 -11.91 -10.95 24.33
CA GLN A 107 -11.26 -11.70 23.26
C GLN A 107 -11.32 -10.97 21.91
N GLU A 108 -12.42 -10.27 21.62
CA GLU A 108 -12.60 -9.45 20.41
C GLU A 108 -11.90 -8.08 20.50
N ASP A 109 -11.80 -7.50 21.68
CA ASP A 109 -11.10 -6.24 22.01
C ASP A 109 -9.59 -6.42 21.89
N ALA A 110 -9.08 -7.63 22.12
CA ALA A 110 -7.71 -8.01 21.80
C ALA A 110 -7.38 -7.94 20.29
N ALA A 111 -8.39 -7.89 19.40
CA ALA A 111 -8.20 -7.62 17.97
C ALA A 111 -8.46 -6.15 17.59
N ARG A 112 -9.01 -5.34 18.51
CA ARG A 112 -9.13 -3.86 18.41
C ARG A 112 -7.86 -3.20 18.90
N ILE A 113 -6.74 -3.71 18.42
CA ILE A 113 -5.44 -3.12 18.69
C ILE A 113 -5.45 -1.77 17.97
N ASP A 114 -4.95 -0.73 18.64
CA ASP A 114 -4.80 0.61 18.05
C ASP A 114 -4.15 0.54 16.66
N GLU A 115 -3.28 -0.47 16.46
CA GLU A 115 -2.65 -0.88 15.21
C GLU A 115 -2.98 -2.36 14.88
N PHE A 116 -3.85 -2.58 13.90
CA PHE A 116 -4.19 -3.91 13.39
C PHE A 116 -3.42 -4.20 12.09
N GLU A 117 -2.69 -5.32 12.05
CA GLU A 117 -1.90 -5.74 10.91
C GLU A 117 -2.14 -7.21 10.56
N VAL A 118 -2.24 -7.47 9.27
CA VAL A 118 -2.13 -8.79 8.65
C VAL A 118 -1.05 -8.71 7.58
N ALA A 119 0.05 -9.44 7.77
CA ALA A 119 1.19 -9.47 6.84
C ALA A 119 1.52 -10.90 6.43
N MET A 120 1.50 -11.11 5.12
CA MET A 120 1.82 -12.36 4.47
C MET A 120 2.89 -12.11 3.41
N HIS A 121 3.97 -12.88 3.45
CA HIS A 121 5.07 -12.80 2.50
C HIS A 121 5.38 -14.20 1.99
N GLY A 122 5.76 -14.35 0.72
CA GLY A 122 6.03 -15.68 0.16
C GLY A 122 7.43 -16.25 0.42
N GLY A 123 8.15 -15.69 1.39
CA GLY A 123 9.49 -16.15 1.72
C GLY A 123 9.50 -17.57 2.29
N PRO A 124 10.59 -18.33 2.12
CA PRO A 124 10.71 -19.68 2.67
C PRO A 124 10.72 -19.70 4.21
N GLU A 125 11.04 -18.55 4.83
CA GLU A 125 11.11 -18.37 6.27
C GLU A 125 10.43 -17.06 6.67
N SER A 126 9.94 -16.98 7.90
CA SER A 126 9.22 -15.83 8.46
C SER A 126 9.97 -14.49 8.37
N GLY A 127 11.30 -14.54 8.29
CA GLY A 127 12.19 -13.39 8.22
C GLY A 127 12.79 -13.11 6.84
N SER A 128 12.51 -13.95 5.83
CA SER A 128 13.13 -13.83 4.51
C SER A 128 12.33 -12.89 3.62
N PRO A 129 12.94 -11.83 3.04
CA PRO A 129 12.23 -10.99 2.09
C PRO A 129 11.88 -11.80 0.84
N TRP A 130 10.71 -11.51 0.28
CA TRP A 130 10.24 -12.14 -0.94
C TRP A 130 9.40 -11.16 -1.75
N PRO A 131 9.47 -11.21 -3.10
CA PRO A 131 8.72 -10.26 -3.92
C PRO A 131 7.20 -10.38 -3.78
N TYR A 132 6.68 -11.57 -3.44
CA TYR A 132 5.25 -11.74 -3.17
C TYR A 132 4.94 -11.32 -1.75
N ALA A 133 4.08 -10.31 -1.61
CA ALA A 133 3.57 -9.89 -0.32
C ALA A 133 2.13 -9.41 -0.42
N TYR A 134 1.37 -9.68 0.62
CA TYR A 134 0.06 -9.11 0.87
C TYR A 134 0.02 -8.59 2.30
N ARG A 135 -0.23 -7.29 2.46
CA ARG A 135 -0.23 -6.62 3.76
C ARG A 135 -1.46 -5.73 3.88
N PHE A 136 -2.18 -5.88 4.98
CA PHE A 136 -3.24 -4.99 5.41
C PHE A 136 -2.83 -4.39 6.74
N TYR A 137 -3.02 -3.08 6.88
CA TYR A 137 -2.75 -2.36 8.11
C TYR A 137 -3.86 -1.35 8.36
N ALA A 138 -4.35 -1.27 9.59
CA ALA A 138 -5.37 -0.34 10.01
C ALA A 138 -4.98 0.29 11.35
N ILE A 139 -5.28 1.57 11.52
CA ILE A 139 -5.06 2.30 12.77
C ILE A 139 -6.34 2.98 13.21
N ILE A 140 -6.61 3.00 14.51
CA ILE A 140 -7.67 3.79 15.11
C ILE A 140 -7.04 5.10 15.62
N PRO A 141 -7.36 6.28 15.02
CA PRO A 141 -6.67 7.53 15.31
C PRO A 141 -6.81 8.02 16.76
N GLU A 142 -7.97 7.74 17.38
CA GLU A 142 -8.25 8.13 18.75
C GLU A 142 -9.16 7.07 19.42
N PHE A 143 -8.65 6.43 20.47
CA PHE A 143 -9.44 5.52 21.31
C PHE A 143 -10.28 6.32 22.32
N LYS A 144 -11.30 7.03 21.82
CA LYS A 144 -12.33 7.67 22.66
C LYS A 144 -13.53 6.74 22.79
N PRO A 145 -14.18 6.62 23.96
CA PRO A 145 -15.42 5.86 24.10
C PRO A 145 -16.49 6.42 23.16
N GLN A 146 -16.79 5.70 22.09
CA GLN A 146 -17.73 6.09 21.04
C GLN A 146 -18.58 4.90 20.63
N ALA A 147 -19.74 5.17 20.04
CA ALA A 147 -20.63 4.12 19.53
C ALA A 147 -19.98 3.34 18.37
N HIS A 148 -19.08 3.97 17.61
CA HIS A 148 -18.33 3.40 16.48
C HIS A 148 -16.92 3.99 16.42
N PHE A 149 -15.96 3.19 15.95
CA PHE A 149 -14.60 3.66 15.66
C PHE A 149 -14.43 3.89 14.16
N SER A 150 -13.75 4.98 13.77
CA SER A 150 -13.27 5.17 12.40
C SER A 150 -11.81 4.73 12.36
N SER A 151 -11.45 3.77 11.50
CA SER A 151 -10.06 3.44 11.23
C SER A 151 -9.58 4.10 9.94
N ALA A 152 -8.30 4.42 9.86
CA ALA A 152 -7.64 4.57 8.56
C ALA A 152 -7.03 3.22 8.22
N ALA A 153 -7.21 2.73 7.00
CA ALA A 153 -6.69 1.45 6.58
C ALA A 153 -5.94 1.54 5.25
N MET A 154 -4.99 0.64 5.06
CA MET A 154 -4.22 0.50 3.85
C MET A 154 -4.10 -0.96 3.43
N LEU A 155 -3.96 -1.18 2.13
CA LEU A 155 -3.69 -2.47 1.52
C LEU A 155 -2.47 -2.37 0.60
N ARG A 156 -1.52 -3.30 0.75
CA ARG A 156 -0.30 -3.38 -0.06
C ARG A 156 -0.15 -4.77 -0.65
N ILE A 157 0.15 -4.80 -1.93
CA ILE A 157 0.43 -6.02 -2.69
C ILE A 157 1.75 -5.83 -3.42
N THR A 158 2.62 -6.84 -3.42
CA THR A 158 3.78 -6.88 -4.31
C THR A 158 3.92 -8.23 -5.00
N VAL A 159 4.52 -8.21 -6.19
CA VAL A 159 4.93 -9.36 -7.00
C VAL A 159 6.33 -9.10 -7.57
N PRO A 160 7.04 -10.12 -8.12
CA PRO A 160 8.30 -9.90 -8.83
C PRO A 160 8.21 -8.79 -9.87
N ASP A 161 9.25 -7.99 -10.00
CA ASP A 161 9.28 -6.88 -10.96
C ASP A 161 9.27 -7.30 -12.43
N ARG A 162 9.55 -8.58 -12.69
CA ARG A 162 9.40 -9.24 -13.98
C ARG A 162 8.00 -9.85 -14.23
N TRP A 163 7.02 -9.58 -13.37
CA TRP A 163 5.64 -10.03 -13.60
C TRP A 163 5.10 -9.48 -14.92
N PRO A 164 4.30 -10.23 -15.70
CA PRO A 164 3.70 -9.73 -16.92
C PRO A 164 2.89 -8.45 -16.68
N LEU A 165 3.30 -7.34 -17.31
CA LEU A 165 2.75 -6.00 -17.03
C LEU A 165 1.25 -5.90 -17.29
N ASP A 166 0.76 -6.52 -18.36
CA ASP A 166 -0.68 -6.52 -18.67
C ASP A 166 -1.51 -7.26 -17.62
N ASP A 167 -0.97 -8.36 -17.09
CA ASP A 167 -1.62 -9.12 -16.02
C ASP A 167 -1.61 -8.34 -14.70
N PHE A 168 -0.49 -7.71 -14.35
CA PHE A 168 -0.38 -6.83 -13.19
C PHE A 168 -1.39 -5.67 -13.28
N LEU A 169 -1.40 -4.95 -14.41
CA LEU A 169 -2.32 -3.84 -14.66
C LEU A 169 -3.77 -4.29 -14.49
N ARG A 170 -4.15 -5.41 -15.13
CA ARG A 170 -5.51 -5.95 -15.07
C ARG A 170 -5.94 -6.28 -13.64
N ARG A 171 -5.09 -6.95 -12.87
CA ARG A 171 -5.42 -7.40 -11.50
C ARG A 171 -5.46 -6.23 -10.51
N VAL A 172 -4.47 -5.34 -10.56
CA VAL A 172 -4.44 -4.14 -9.72
C VAL A 172 -5.62 -3.22 -10.02
N SER A 173 -5.98 -3.06 -11.31
CA SER A 173 -7.16 -2.27 -11.69
C SER A 173 -8.46 -2.90 -11.20
N ALA A 174 -8.58 -4.23 -11.23
CA ALA A 174 -9.75 -4.93 -10.69
C ALA A 174 -9.89 -4.72 -9.17
N ILE A 175 -8.79 -4.87 -8.42
CA ILE A 175 -8.77 -4.62 -6.97
C ILE A 175 -9.13 -3.16 -6.67
N ALA A 176 -8.51 -2.21 -7.37
CA ALA A 176 -8.79 -0.79 -7.21
C ALA A 176 -10.24 -0.42 -7.57
N ALA A 177 -10.86 -1.11 -8.52
CA ALA A 177 -12.25 -0.88 -8.90
C ALA A 177 -13.25 -1.41 -7.86
N THR A 178 -12.86 -2.43 -7.08
CA THR A 178 -13.66 -3.01 -6.00
C THR A 178 -13.56 -2.17 -4.71
N LEU A 179 -12.37 -1.67 -4.38
CA LEU A 179 -12.12 -0.95 -3.13
C LEU A 179 -12.74 0.47 -3.10
N ARG A 180 -13.15 0.90 -1.91
CA ARG A 180 -13.39 2.31 -1.60
C ARG A 180 -12.08 2.99 -1.23
N LEU A 181 -11.50 3.69 -2.20
CA LEU A 181 -10.18 4.30 -2.04
C LEU A 181 -10.30 5.76 -1.61
N ARG A 182 -9.42 6.21 -0.72
CA ARG A 182 -8.99 7.62 -0.67
C ARG A 182 -8.09 7.90 -1.86
N TRP A 183 -7.07 7.07 -2.01
CA TRP A 183 -6.11 7.09 -3.11
C TRP A 183 -5.29 5.81 -3.16
N GLY A 184 -4.51 5.63 -4.21
CA GLY A 184 -3.53 4.56 -4.30
C GLY A 184 -2.46 4.84 -5.34
N ALA A 185 -1.42 4.03 -5.35
CA ALA A 185 -0.37 4.08 -6.35
C ALA A 185 0.12 2.66 -6.65
N ALA A 186 0.46 2.38 -7.91
CA ALA A 186 1.04 1.11 -8.30
C ALA A 186 2.12 1.29 -9.38
N GLY A 187 3.12 0.40 -9.38
CA GLY A 187 4.29 0.46 -10.24
C GLY A 187 5.51 -0.12 -9.53
N PHE A 188 6.69 0.42 -9.80
CA PHE A 188 7.90 -0.04 -9.11
C PHE A 188 7.87 0.32 -7.64
N MET A 189 8.16 -0.68 -6.81
CA MET A 189 8.22 -0.61 -5.35
C MET A 189 9.36 -1.50 -4.84
N TYR A 190 9.44 -1.63 -3.52
CA TYR A 190 10.39 -2.49 -2.84
C TYR A 190 9.66 -3.59 -2.10
N SER A 191 10.27 -4.78 -2.01
CA SER A 191 9.93 -5.76 -0.99
C SER A 191 11.15 -6.08 -0.14
N GLY A 192 11.05 -5.80 1.15
CA GLY A 192 12.03 -6.15 2.17
C GLY A 192 11.31 -6.66 3.40
N TRP A 193 12.04 -7.33 4.30
CA TRP A 193 11.52 -7.68 5.62
C TRP A 193 12.15 -6.75 6.65
N GLU A 194 11.39 -5.73 7.04
CA GLU A 194 11.88 -4.59 7.80
C GLU A 194 12.19 -4.92 9.26
N TYR A 195 11.62 -6.00 9.82
CA TYR A 195 11.74 -6.29 11.25
C TYR A 195 13.18 -6.66 11.68
N TYR A 196 13.85 -7.56 10.94
CA TYR A 196 15.19 -8.05 11.33
C TYR A 196 16.34 -7.27 10.70
N GLN A 197 16.09 -6.58 9.57
CA GLN A 197 17.14 -5.89 8.81
C GLN A 197 16.81 -4.42 8.55
N TYR A 198 15.93 -3.84 9.38
CA TYR A 198 15.42 -2.47 9.27
C TYR A 198 16.42 -1.46 8.72
N ASN A 199 17.53 -1.27 9.45
CA ASN A 199 18.52 -0.25 9.12
C ASN A 199 19.19 -0.49 7.76
N THR A 200 19.48 -1.75 7.42
CA THR A 200 20.10 -2.10 6.14
C THR A 200 19.11 -1.88 5.00
N THR A 201 17.88 -2.36 5.16
CA THR A 201 16.79 -2.18 4.20
C THR A 201 16.50 -0.70 3.94
N GLN A 202 16.32 0.11 4.99
CA GLN A 202 16.02 1.54 4.84
C GLN A 202 17.17 2.34 4.22
N ARG A 203 18.42 2.00 4.52
CA ARG A 203 19.59 2.62 3.85
C ARG A 203 19.67 2.27 2.38
N ALA A 204 19.37 1.03 2.03
CA ALA A 204 19.31 0.58 0.65
C ALA A 204 18.20 1.27 -0.14
N VAL A 205 16.98 1.30 0.42
CA VAL A 205 15.83 1.99 -0.17
C VAL A 205 16.11 3.48 -0.33
N TYR A 206 16.66 4.15 0.69
CA TYR A 206 17.04 5.56 0.62
C TYR A 206 18.02 5.86 -0.51
N ALA A 207 19.10 5.08 -0.63
CA ALA A 207 20.09 5.28 -1.68
C ALA A 207 19.50 4.99 -3.07
N HIS A 208 18.73 3.91 -3.20
CA HIS A 208 18.16 3.46 -4.46
C HIS A 208 17.06 4.42 -4.97
N ALA A 209 16.10 4.82 -4.12
CA ALA A 209 14.97 5.66 -4.49
C ALA A 209 15.38 7.08 -4.89
N ARG A 210 16.51 7.60 -4.38
CA ARG A 210 17.07 8.89 -4.80
C ARG A 210 17.73 8.83 -6.17
N ARG A 211 18.24 7.66 -6.57
CA ARG A 211 18.76 7.43 -7.92
C ARG A 211 17.63 7.14 -8.91
N PHE A 212 16.67 6.32 -8.52
CA PHE A 212 15.58 5.81 -9.36
C PHE A 212 14.22 6.36 -8.90
N PRO A 213 13.84 7.57 -9.32
CA PRO A 213 12.67 8.29 -8.80
C PRO A 213 11.33 7.66 -9.19
N GLY A 214 11.32 6.72 -10.13
CA GLY A 214 10.12 5.96 -10.49
C GLY A 214 9.73 4.89 -9.47
N TYR A 215 10.63 4.54 -8.53
CA TYR A 215 10.27 3.65 -7.42
C TYR A 215 9.54 4.44 -6.34
N ASP A 216 8.39 3.93 -5.91
CA ASP A 216 7.71 4.46 -4.73
C ASP A 216 8.40 3.99 -3.44
N THR A 217 8.44 4.88 -2.45
CA THR A 217 9.07 4.64 -1.15
C THR A 217 8.25 5.29 -0.04
N GLY A 218 8.35 4.79 1.18
CA GLY A 218 7.72 5.39 2.34
C GLY A 218 7.39 4.35 3.40
N TYR A 219 7.38 4.79 4.65
CA TYR A 219 6.84 4.03 5.77
C TYR A 219 5.32 4.13 5.72
N TYR A 220 4.62 3.03 5.43
CA TYR A 220 3.20 3.07 5.09
C TYR A 220 2.25 3.04 6.31
N ASP A 221 2.77 2.67 7.48
CA ASP A 221 2.04 2.45 8.73
C ASP A 221 2.05 3.71 9.63
N ARG A 222 3.21 4.32 9.86
CA ARG A 222 3.37 5.42 10.85
C ARG A 222 2.68 6.75 10.52
N PRO A 223 2.73 7.26 9.28
CA PRO A 223 2.11 8.54 8.91
C PRO A 223 0.76 8.35 8.20
N MET A 224 0.11 7.19 8.37
CA MET A 224 -1.10 6.83 7.62
C MET A 224 -2.24 7.82 7.84
N LEU A 225 -2.35 8.39 9.03
CA LEU A 225 -3.38 9.39 9.36
C LEU A 225 -3.12 10.72 8.63
N GLU A 226 -1.86 11.17 8.63
CA GLU A 226 -1.42 12.36 7.90
C GLU A 226 -1.60 12.18 6.39
N TRP A 227 -1.52 10.94 5.89
CA TRP A 227 -1.64 10.59 4.47
C TRP A 227 -3.06 10.24 4.03
N HIS A 228 -3.99 10.04 4.96
CA HIS A 228 -5.36 9.64 4.64
C HIS A 228 -6.10 10.70 3.81
N GLY A 229 -5.89 11.98 4.13
CA GLY A 229 -6.55 13.11 3.48
C GLY A 229 -5.82 13.69 2.27
N ALA A 230 -4.60 13.25 1.98
CA ALA A 230 -3.78 13.90 0.98
C ALA A 230 -2.85 12.92 0.27
N LEU A 231 -2.77 13.05 -1.05
CA LEU A 231 -1.99 12.13 -1.87
C LEU A 231 -0.49 12.37 -1.67
N ARG A 232 0.25 11.29 -1.41
CA ARG A 232 1.69 11.33 -1.12
C ARG A 232 2.55 11.31 -2.39
N THR A 233 2.17 10.52 -3.39
CA THR A 233 3.07 10.15 -4.50
C THR A 233 2.32 9.90 -5.80
N VAL A 234 3.03 10.01 -6.93
CA VAL A 234 2.63 9.40 -8.22
C VAL A 234 3.47 8.17 -8.52
N ASN A 235 2.87 7.22 -9.21
CA ASN A 235 3.57 6.08 -9.81
C ASN A 235 2.92 5.75 -11.17
N TRP A 236 3.33 4.64 -11.81
CA TRP A 236 2.82 4.19 -13.11
C TRP A 236 1.29 4.25 -13.17
N LEU A 237 0.63 3.71 -12.15
CA LEU A 237 -0.79 3.84 -11.93
C LEU A 237 -0.98 4.67 -10.66
N THR A 238 -1.84 5.68 -10.73
CA THR A 238 -2.20 6.50 -9.58
C THR A 238 -3.72 6.55 -9.48
N PHE A 239 -4.27 6.14 -8.34
CA PHE A 239 -5.71 6.04 -8.12
C PHE A 239 -6.19 7.18 -7.22
N LEU A 240 -7.32 7.75 -7.57
CA LEU A 240 -7.98 8.82 -6.83
C LEU A 240 -9.39 8.38 -6.45
N GLY A 241 -9.68 8.42 -5.15
CA GLY A 241 -11.02 8.26 -4.63
C GLY A 241 -11.96 9.39 -5.08
N PRO A 242 -13.28 9.18 -4.94
CA PRO A 242 -14.28 10.19 -5.28
C PRO A 242 -14.01 11.55 -4.61
N GLU A 243 -13.60 11.56 -3.35
CA GLU A 243 -13.34 12.80 -2.60
C GLU A 243 -12.16 13.60 -3.17
N LEU A 244 -11.02 12.95 -3.44
CA LEU A 244 -9.85 13.61 -4.02
C LEU A 244 -10.09 14.05 -5.47
N ALA A 245 -10.80 13.23 -6.26
CA ALA A 245 -11.17 13.60 -7.63
C ALA A 245 -12.10 14.83 -7.64
N ALA A 246 -13.08 14.88 -6.73
CA ALA A 246 -13.95 16.04 -6.55
C ALA A 246 -13.16 17.28 -6.09
N ALA A 247 -12.22 17.11 -5.15
CA ALA A 247 -11.36 18.19 -4.66
C ALA A 247 -10.47 18.78 -5.77
N LEU A 248 -9.93 17.95 -6.67
CA LEU A 248 -9.18 18.41 -7.86
C LEU A 248 -10.06 19.24 -8.79
N LYS A 249 -11.27 18.76 -9.08
CA LYS A 249 -12.24 19.48 -9.92
C LYS A 249 -12.62 20.83 -9.31
N ALA A 250 -12.89 20.87 -8.01
CA ALA A 250 -13.22 22.10 -7.28
C ALA A 250 -12.07 23.13 -7.28
N ARG A 251 -10.82 22.66 -7.33
CA ARG A 251 -9.61 23.50 -7.46
C ARG A 251 -9.30 23.91 -8.91
N GLY A 252 -10.23 23.71 -9.84
CA GLY A 252 -10.07 24.09 -11.25
C GLY A 252 -9.08 23.22 -12.04
N SER A 253 -8.75 22.03 -11.53
CA SER A 253 -7.82 21.08 -12.17
C SER A 253 -8.54 19.77 -12.54
N PRO A 254 -9.51 19.80 -13.48
CA PRO A 254 -10.21 18.59 -13.87
C PRO A 254 -9.25 17.60 -14.55
N LEU A 255 -9.32 16.33 -14.17
CA LEU A 255 -8.53 15.27 -14.78
C LEU A 255 -8.93 15.09 -16.25
N ARG A 256 -7.94 15.12 -17.14
CA ARG A 256 -8.12 14.87 -18.58
C ARG A 256 -6.94 14.06 -19.09
N SER A 257 -7.22 13.10 -19.95
CA SER A 257 -6.18 12.35 -20.64
C SER A 257 -5.33 13.27 -21.52
N THR A 258 -4.06 12.93 -21.63
CA THR A 258 -3.05 13.58 -22.47
C THR A 258 -2.29 12.51 -23.25
N PRO A 259 -1.37 12.90 -24.16
CA PRO A 259 -0.56 11.91 -24.88
C PRO A 259 0.30 11.01 -23.98
N ARG A 260 0.62 11.43 -22.75
CA ARG A 260 1.47 10.65 -21.82
C ARG A 260 0.71 10.04 -20.65
N VAL A 261 -0.44 10.60 -20.28
CA VAL A 261 -1.22 10.15 -19.12
C VAL A 261 -2.65 9.84 -19.56
N GLN A 262 -3.07 8.60 -19.41
CA GLN A 262 -4.46 8.21 -19.63
C GLN A 262 -5.24 8.31 -18.33
N VAL A 263 -6.42 8.95 -18.38
CA VAL A 263 -7.38 8.98 -17.27
C VAL A 263 -8.48 7.97 -17.56
N VAL A 264 -8.62 6.95 -16.73
CA VAL A 264 -9.51 5.81 -16.94
C VAL A 264 -10.37 5.56 -15.69
N PRO A 265 -11.67 5.24 -15.84
CA PRO A 265 -12.49 4.81 -14.70
C PRO A 265 -11.96 3.52 -14.07
N ALA A 266 -12.03 3.43 -12.74
CA ALA A 266 -11.72 2.23 -11.96
C ALA A 266 -12.79 2.05 -10.87
N GLY A 267 -13.95 1.51 -11.26
CA GLY A 267 -15.12 1.47 -10.38
C GLY A 267 -15.61 2.87 -10.03
N ALA A 268 -15.75 3.16 -8.73
CA ALA A 268 -16.03 4.51 -8.23
C ALA A 268 -14.80 5.43 -8.25
N ASN A 269 -13.61 4.88 -8.41
CA ASN A 269 -12.33 5.60 -8.40
C ASN A 269 -11.92 6.02 -9.82
N VAL A 270 -10.92 6.89 -9.89
CA VAL A 270 -10.28 7.29 -11.16
C VAL A 270 -8.82 6.84 -11.15
N MET A 271 -8.36 6.21 -12.24
CA MET A 271 -6.97 5.83 -12.44
C MET A 271 -6.29 6.76 -13.46
N LEU A 272 -5.13 7.29 -13.08
CA LEU A 272 -4.17 7.90 -13.98
C LEU A 272 -3.13 6.85 -14.34
N ARG A 273 -3.00 6.49 -15.62
CA ARG A 273 -1.95 5.62 -16.14
C ARG A 273 -0.89 6.49 -16.83
N ALA A 274 0.26 6.63 -16.20
CA ALA A 274 1.39 7.43 -16.66
C ALA A 274 2.31 6.57 -17.55
N GLY A 275 2.11 6.64 -18.85
CA GLY A 275 2.86 5.86 -19.84
C GLY A 275 2.35 4.42 -20.00
N GLU A 276 2.85 3.75 -21.03
CA GLU A 276 2.43 2.38 -21.36
C GLU A 276 3.01 1.35 -20.38
N THR A 277 4.22 1.57 -19.90
CA THR A 277 4.97 0.69 -18.97
C THR A 277 5.52 1.51 -17.79
N PRO A 278 5.76 0.87 -16.63
CA PRO A 278 6.35 1.57 -15.50
C PRO A 278 7.79 1.98 -15.83
N GLU A 279 8.16 3.21 -15.50
CA GLU A 279 9.50 3.74 -15.74
C GLU A 279 10.22 3.98 -14.41
N ARG A 280 11.48 3.53 -14.29
CA ARG A 280 12.28 3.73 -13.05
C ARG A 280 12.96 5.10 -12.94
N GLY A 281 13.20 5.79 -14.06
CA GLY A 281 14.11 6.95 -14.12
C GLY A 281 15.59 6.57 -13.89
N ASP A 282 16.50 7.54 -13.92
CA ASP A 282 17.87 7.46 -13.37
C ASP A 282 18.44 8.88 -13.26
N THR A 283 18.50 9.44 -12.06
CA THR A 283 18.98 10.81 -11.82
C THR A 283 20.46 10.98 -12.15
N ASN A 284 21.26 9.92 -12.04
CA ASN A 284 22.67 9.95 -12.45
C ASN A 284 22.83 10.03 -13.98
N ARG A 285 21.77 9.75 -14.73
CA ARG A 285 21.71 9.88 -16.20
C ARG A 285 20.80 11.03 -16.64
N LEU A 286 20.40 11.92 -15.72
CA LEU A 286 19.48 13.02 -15.98
C LEU A 286 18.17 12.57 -16.64
N TYR A 287 17.68 11.40 -16.25
CA TYR A 287 16.46 10.82 -16.79
C TYR A 287 15.35 10.80 -15.72
N LEU A 288 14.31 11.61 -15.95
CA LEU A 288 13.06 11.58 -15.20
C LEU A 288 11.93 11.06 -16.11
N PRO A 289 11.10 10.10 -15.66
CA PRO A 289 9.92 9.65 -16.40
C PRO A 289 8.97 10.80 -16.70
N ARG A 290 8.84 11.17 -17.98
CA ARG A 290 8.07 12.36 -18.39
C ARG A 290 6.58 12.18 -18.12
N ALA A 291 6.06 10.97 -18.27
CA ALA A 291 4.67 10.68 -17.93
C ALA A 291 4.39 10.86 -16.43
N TYR A 292 5.36 10.55 -15.55
CA TYR A 292 5.18 10.73 -14.11
C TYR A 292 5.25 12.20 -13.71
N VAL A 293 6.11 12.99 -14.37
CA VAL A 293 6.13 14.45 -14.22
C VAL A 293 4.78 15.06 -14.58
N GLU A 294 4.19 14.62 -15.68
CA GLU A 294 2.90 15.12 -16.13
C GLU A 294 1.75 14.67 -15.20
N ALA A 295 1.76 13.42 -14.75
CA ALA A 295 0.79 12.93 -13.76
C ALA A 295 0.91 13.68 -12.41
N ASP A 296 2.14 13.99 -11.97
CA ASP A 296 2.37 14.81 -10.77
C ASP A 296 1.78 16.21 -10.92
N GLU A 297 2.00 16.86 -12.06
CA GLU A 297 1.44 18.17 -12.37
C GLU A 297 -0.10 18.17 -12.28
N MET A 298 -0.76 17.12 -12.79
CA MET A 298 -2.23 17.00 -12.75
C MET A 298 -2.80 16.93 -11.33
N ILE A 299 -2.12 16.24 -10.42
CA ILE A 299 -2.65 15.96 -9.07
C ILE A 299 -2.06 16.84 -7.97
N ARG A 300 -1.06 17.67 -8.30
CA ARG A 300 -0.41 18.60 -7.37
C ARG A 300 -1.35 19.38 -6.46
N PRO A 301 -2.55 19.84 -6.91
CA PRO A 301 -3.45 20.59 -6.03
C PRO A 301 -3.97 19.80 -4.82
N VAL A 302 -3.96 18.46 -4.84
CA VAL A 302 -4.43 17.60 -3.73
C VAL A 302 -3.32 16.79 -3.06
N ARG A 303 -2.06 17.09 -3.37
CA ARG A 303 -0.91 16.47 -2.70
C ARG A 303 -0.75 16.97 -1.26
N ALA A 304 -0.22 16.10 -0.41
CA ALA A 304 0.18 16.46 0.95
C ALA A 304 1.26 17.55 0.91
N ARG A 305 1.10 18.60 1.72
CA ARG A 305 1.96 19.80 1.71
C ARG A 305 2.92 19.91 2.89
N SER A 306 2.72 19.16 3.97
CA SER A 306 3.52 19.21 5.20
C SER A 306 3.37 17.91 6.00
N CYS A 307 4.22 17.71 7.01
CA CYS A 307 4.16 16.62 8.01
C CYS A 307 4.55 15.22 7.52
N LEU A 308 5.28 15.10 6.41
CA LEU A 308 5.71 13.78 5.91
C LEU A 308 7.19 13.53 6.26
N ASN A 309 7.46 12.49 7.04
CA ASN A 309 8.81 12.02 7.32
C ASN A 309 8.84 10.50 7.17
N PHE A 310 9.72 9.99 6.32
CA PHE A 310 9.85 8.54 6.09
C PHE A 310 10.68 7.84 7.18
N GLY A 311 11.14 8.56 8.20
CA GLY A 311 11.99 8.03 9.25
C GLY A 311 13.43 7.83 8.77
N ARG A 312 14.34 7.52 9.70
CA ARG A 312 15.76 7.35 9.36
C ARG A 312 15.94 6.25 8.29
N PRO A 313 16.83 6.46 7.29
CA PRO A 313 17.83 7.54 7.19
C PRO A 313 17.31 8.83 6.53
N TRP A 314 16.03 8.93 6.21
CA TRP A 314 15.44 10.15 5.69
C TRP A 314 15.43 11.24 6.75
N THR A 315 15.82 12.44 6.34
CA THR A 315 15.51 13.70 7.04
C THR A 315 14.25 14.31 6.43
N GLU A 316 13.58 15.21 7.16
CA GLU A 316 12.44 15.97 6.65
C GLU A 316 12.75 16.62 5.29
N GLN A 317 13.92 17.27 5.16
CA GLN A 317 14.37 17.86 3.90
C GLN A 317 14.49 16.82 2.78
N SER A 318 15.10 15.65 3.06
CA SER A 318 15.24 14.61 2.03
C SER A 318 13.91 13.93 1.66
N THR A 319 12.98 13.83 2.62
CA THR A 319 11.61 13.37 2.35
C THR A 319 10.89 14.38 1.47
N GLN A 320 10.98 15.67 1.77
CA GLN A 320 10.40 16.72 0.96
C GLN A 320 10.99 16.75 -0.46
N ASP A 321 12.31 16.63 -0.59
CA ASP A 321 12.99 16.55 -1.89
C ASP A 321 12.51 15.36 -2.73
N TRP A 322 12.27 14.22 -2.09
CA TRP A 322 11.76 13.03 -2.77
C TRP A 322 10.27 13.18 -3.14
N LEU A 323 9.46 13.77 -2.27
CA LEU A 323 8.06 14.07 -2.59
C LEU A 323 8.00 15.02 -3.79
N GLN A 324 8.87 16.03 -3.85
CA GLN A 324 8.93 17.00 -4.95
C GLN A 324 9.80 16.55 -6.14
N ARG A 325 10.20 15.26 -6.20
CA ARG A 325 11.18 14.77 -7.19
C ARG A 325 10.78 15.02 -8.65
N PHE A 326 9.49 15.15 -8.93
CA PHE A 326 8.96 15.42 -10.27
C PHE A 326 8.63 16.90 -10.54
N GLU A 327 8.70 17.76 -9.52
CA GLU A 327 8.51 19.21 -9.69
C GLU A 327 9.78 19.88 -10.22
N LYS A 328 10.94 19.30 -9.88
CA LYS A 328 12.25 19.78 -10.33
C LYS A 328 12.36 19.51 -11.84
N ARG A 329 12.13 20.54 -12.64
CA ARG A 329 12.51 20.52 -14.06
C ARG A 329 14.01 20.33 -14.14
N LEU A 330 14.47 19.17 -14.62
CA LEU A 330 15.83 19.05 -15.11
C LEU A 330 16.00 20.15 -16.16
N ARG A 331 16.88 21.11 -15.90
CA ARG A 331 17.22 22.15 -16.88
C ARG A 331 17.74 21.43 -18.13
N PRO A 332 17.29 21.84 -19.33
CA PRO A 332 17.69 21.20 -20.58
C PRO A 332 19.20 21.20 -20.78
#